data_AF-G9NVC9-F1
#
_entry.id   AF-G9NVC9-F1
#
_cell.length_a   1.000
_cell.length_b   1.000
_cell.length_c   1.000
_cell.angle_alpha   90.00
_cell.angle_beta   90.00
_cell.angle_gamma   90.00
#
_symmetry.space_group_name_H-M   'P 1'
#
loop_
_entity.id
_entity.type
_entity.pdbx_description
1 polymer ?
#
loop_
_entity_poly.entity_id
_entity_poly.type
_entity_poly.pdbx_seq_one_letter_code
_entity_poly.pdbx_strand_id
1 'polypeptide(L)'
;FPVIYFTDGMATLANQLYHTAMMIMLANKPRTVQLEQRRTPSLSQLWHAQRICSIAINNNRCECWDPCLLASFYVAARQMTHESQQRAVLHGFEHIGTLGWLVNSFVDQLKQEWNASE
;
A
#
# COMPACT_ATOMS: atom_id res chain seq x y z
N PHE A 1 5.43 -1.32 -9.91
CA PHE A 1 4.60 -0.17 -9.47
C PHE A 1 5.10 1.10 -10.15
N PRO A 2 4.24 2.08 -10.47
CA PRO A 2 4.68 3.38 -10.97
C PRO A 2 5.52 4.14 -9.94
N VAL A 3 6.48 4.93 -10.40
CA VAL A 3 7.28 5.83 -9.54
C VAL A 3 6.50 7.12 -9.29
N ILE A 4 6.42 7.57 -8.04
CA ILE A 4 5.73 8.80 -7.63
C ILE A 4 6.66 9.56 -6.68
N TYR A 5 6.86 10.85 -6.94
CA TYR A 5 7.71 11.72 -6.12
C TYR A 5 6.86 12.72 -5.35
N PHE A 6 7.27 12.98 -4.11
CA PHE A 6 6.75 14.05 -3.26
C PHE A 6 7.89 14.98 -2.85
N THR A 7 7.56 16.23 -2.57
CA THR A 7 8.51 17.25 -2.15
C THR A 7 9.12 16.95 -0.78
N ASP A 8 8.32 16.37 0.12
CA ASP A 8 8.66 16.15 1.52
C ASP A 8 7.93 14.94 2.14
N GLY A 9 8.30 14.59 3.36
CA GLY A 9 7.72 13.48 4.11
C GLY A 9 6.25 13.68 4.47
N MET A 10 5.81 14.92 4.73
CA MET A 10 4.41 15.21 5.06
C MET A 10 3.51 15.00 3.86
N ALA A 11 3.95 15.39 2.67
CA ALA A 11 3.26 15.12 1.42
C ALA A 11 3.18 13.61 1.15
N THR A 12 4.25 12.86 1.44
CA THR A 12 4.26 11.40 1.34
C THR A 12 3.23 10.77 2.27
N LEU A 13 3.24 11.17 3.55
CA LEU A 13 2.30 10.72 4.58
C LEU A 13 0.84 11.03 4.20
N ALA A 14 0.54 12.28 3.88
CA ALA A 14 -0.80 12.71 3.54
C ALA A 14 -1.38 11.93 2.36
N ASN A 15 -0.58 11.71 1.30
CA ASN A 15 -1.02 10.98 0.11
C ASN A 15 -1.21 9.48 0.38
N GLN A 16 -0.31 8.86 1.15
CA GLN A 16 -0.46 7.45 1.50
C GLN A 16 -1.67 7.23 2.40
N LEU A 17 -1.91 8.09 3.39
CA LEU A 17 -3.11 8.04 4.25
C LEU A 17 -4.40 8.30 3.48
N TYR A 18 -4.41 9.26 2.55
CA TYR A 18 -5.56 9.50 1.66
C TYR A 18 -5.93 8.24 0.90
N HIS A 19 -4.96 7.60 0.24
CA HIS A 19 -5.24 6.38 -0.51
C HIS A 19 -5.66 5.22 0.41
N THR A 20 -5.10 5.14 1.62
CA THR A 20 -5.47 4.13 2.62
C THR A 20 -6.90 4.30 3.08
N ALA A 21 -7.31 5.53 3.42
CA ALA A 21 -8.68 5.84 3.79
C ALA A 21 -9.65 5.49 2.65
N MET A 22 -9.35 5.91 1.42
CA MET A 22 -10.17 5.59 0.25
C MET A 22 -10.28 4.08 0.00
N MET A 23 -9.17 3.34 0.12
CA MET A 23 -9.16 1.88 -0.01
C MET A 23 -10.11 1.23 1.01
N ILE A 24 -10.03 1.63 2.28
CA ILE A 24 -10.87 1.09 3.36
C ILE A 24 -12.33 1.48 3.17
N MET A 25 -12.62 2.73 2.81
CA MET A 25 -13.98 3.21 2.57
C MET A 25 -14.64 2.49 1.39
N LEU A 26 -13.89 2.22 0.32
CA LEU A 26 -14.40 1.47 -0.83
C LEU A 26 -14.64 -0.01 -0.48
N ALA A 27 -13.77 -0.62 0.32
CA ALA A 27 -13.96 -1.99 0.80
C ALA A 27 -15.21 -2.14 1.69
N ASN A 28 -15.53 -1.11 2.47
CA ASN A 28 -16.66 -1.09 3.42
C ASN A 28 -17.85 -0.26 2.92
N LYS A 29 -17.90 0.02 1.62
CA LYS A 29 -18.93 0.86 1.03
C LYS A 29 -20.33 0.25 1.24
N PRO A 30 -21.29 0.98 1.82
CA PRO A 30 -22.66 0.49 1.96
C PRO A 30 -23.31 0.24 0.59
N ARG A 31 -24.08 -0.84 0.46
CA ARG A 31 -24.80 -1.19 -0.78
C ARG A 31 -25.81 -0.12 -1.22
N THR A 32 -26.29 0.70 -0.28
CA THR A 32 -27.23 1.80 -0.52
C THR A 32 -26.58 3.01 -1.20
N VAL A 33 -25.26 3.14 -1.13
CA VAL A 33 -24.54 4.25 -1.77
C VAL A 33 -24.30 3.88 -3.22
N GLN A 34 -25.00 4.53 -4.15
CA GLN A 34 -24.69 4.44 -5.58
C GLN A 34 -23.63 5.49 -5.90
N LEU A 35 -22.48 5.06 -6.40
CA LEU A 35 -21.49 5.97 -6.95
C LEU A 35 -21.68 5.94 -8.45
N GLU A 36 -21.74 7.12 -9.07
CA GLU A 36 -21.79 7.26 -10.52
C GLU A 36 -20.73 6.34 -11.16
N GLN A 37 -21.17 5.39 -11.97
CA GLN A 37 -20.31 4.38 -12.62
C GLN A 37 -19.45 4.96 -13.74
N ARG A 38 -19.04 6.23 -13.62
CA ARG A 38 -17.88 6.68 -14.40
C ARG A 38 -16.71 5.82 -13.95
N ARG A 39 -16.07 5.15 -14.92
CA ARG A 39 -14.90 4.28 -14.71
C ARG A 39 -13.69 5.12 -14.31
N THR A 40 -13.72 5.74 -13.13
CA THR A 40 -12.60 6.49 -12.58
C THR A 40 -11.75 5.56 -11.72
N PRO A 41 -10.42 5.58 -11.87
CA PRO A 41 -9.53 4.76 -11.04
C PRO A 41 -9.69 5.02 -9.53
N SER A 42 -10.12 6.22 -9.15
CA SER A 42 -10.40 6.61 -7.75
C SER A 42 -11.56 5.88 -7.08
N LEU A 43 -12.34 5.10 -7.83
CA LEU A 43 -13.38 4.23 -7.28
C LEU A 43 -12.93 2.76 -7.17
N SER A 44 -11.69 2.45 -7.56
CA SER A 44 -11.12 1.11 -7.48
C SER A 44 -10.29 0.96 -6.22
N GLN A 45 -10.71 0.03 -5.34
CA GLN A 45 -9.94 -0.36 -4.15
C GLN A 45 -8.53 -0.84 -4.54
N LEU A 46 -8.42 -1.68 -5.58
CA LEU A 46 -7.13 -2.20 -6.04
C LEU A 46 -6.22 -1.08 -6.55
N TRP A 47 -6.77 -0.08 -7.23
CA TRP A 47 -5.98 1.07 -7.68
C TRP A 47 -5.37 1.81 -6.48
N HIS A 48 -6.15 2.05 -5.44
CA HIS A 48 -5.65 2.65 -4.20
C HIS A 48 -4.58 1.79 -3.52
N ALA A 49 -4.78 0.48 -3.42
CA ALA A 49 -3.78 -0.44 -2.88
C ALA A 49 -2.45 -0.37 -3.65
N GLN A 50 -2.52 -0.33 -4.99
CA GLN A 50 -1.35 -0.19 -5.84
C GLN A 50 -0.68 1.18 -5.67
N ARG A 51 -1.43 2.27 -5.48
CA ARG A 51 -0.86 3.59 -5.18
C ARG A 51 -0.14 3.60 -3.84
N ILE A 52 -0.70 3.01 -2.80
CA ILE A 52 -0.05 2.88 -1.48
C ILE A 52 1.28 2.14 -1.63
N CYS A 53 1.29 0.96 -2.27
CA CYS A 53 2.51 0.19 -2.52
C CYS A 53 3.53 1.00 -3.35
N SER A 54 3.05 1.75 -4.36
CA SER A 54 3.91 2.62 -5.17
C SER A 54 4.57 3.70 -4.32
N ILE A 55 3.83 4.36 -3.43
CA ILE A 55 4.38 5.40 -2.56
C ILE A 55 5.41 4.80 -1.60
N ALA A 56 5.08 3.69 -0.96
CA ALA A 56 5.95 3.00 0.00
C ALA A 56 7.28 2.54 -0.63
N ILE A 57 7.23 1.84 -1.76
CA ILE A 57 8.41 1.29 -2.43
C ILE A 57 9.36 2.38 -2.94
N ASN A 58 8.86 3.60 -3.18
CA ASN A 58 9.68 4.73 -3.63
C ASN A 58 10.05 5.70 -2.49
N ASN A 59 9.69 5.41 -1.24
CA ASN A 59 10.05 6.24 -0.09
C ASN A 59 11.40 5.81 0.51
N ASN A 60 12.48 6.36 -0.05
CA ASN A 60 13.85 6.00 0.34
C ASN A 60 14.41 6.85 1.51
N ARG A 61 13.60 7.72 2.11
CA ARG A 61 14.02 8.64 3.17
C ARG A 61 13.67 8.06 4.53
N CYS A 62 14.67 7.69 5.33
CA CYS A 62 14.48 7.07 6.65
C CYS A 62 13.61 7.93 7.57
N GLU A 63 13.81 9.25 7.53
CA GLU A 63 13.08 10.25 8.33
C GLU A 63 11.62 10.45 7.88
N CYS A 64 11.25 9.92 6.71
CA CYS A 64 9.90 10.00 6.17
C CYS A 64 9.09 8.71 6.40
N TRP A 65 9.54 7.83 7.30
CA TRP A 65 8.79 6.65 7.72
C TRP A 65 8.20 6.84 9.12
N ASP A 66 6.99 6.31 9.30
CA ASP A 66 6.31 6.23 10.58
C ASP A 66 5.46 4.94 10.65
N PRO A 67 4.95 4.54 11.83
CA PRO A 67 4.17 3.31 11.96
C PRO A 67 2.89 3.27 11.10
N CYS A 68 2.26 4.42 10.82
CA CYS A 68 1.07 4.50 9.98
C CYS A 68 1.41 4.24 8.51
N LEU A 69 2.52 4.78 8.00
CA LEU A 69 3.01 4.48 6.65
C LEU A 69 3.29 2.97 6.51
N LEU A 70 4.03 2.40 7.46
CA LEU A 70 4.37 0.97 7.42
C LEU A 70 3.12 0.08 7.49
N ALA A 71 2.19 0.38 8.40
CA ALA A 71 0.94 -0.35 8.52
C ALA A 71 0.09 -0.23 7.25
N SER A 72 0.01 0.97 6.66
CA SER A 72 -0.75 1.20 5.43
C SER A 72 -0.18 0.41 4.25
N PHE A 73 1.16 0.34 4.15
CA PHE A 73 1.84 -0.45 3.14
C PHE A 73 1.50 -1.93 3.28
N TYR A 74 1.56 -2.48 4.50
CA TYR A 74 1.18 -3.85 4.78
C TYR A 74 -0.29 -4.13 4.41
N VAL A 75 -1.23 -3.31 4.86
CA VAL A 75 -2.66 -3.52 4.57
C VAL A 75 -2.95 -3.49 3.06
N ALA A 76 -2.30 -2.60 2.32
CA ALA A 76 -2.43 -2.52 0.87
C ALA A 76 -1.77 -3.70 0.15
N ALA A 77 -0.60 -4.14 0.62
CA ALA A 77 0.14 -5.27 0.05
C ALA A 77 -0.69 -6.56 0.00
N ARG A 78 -1.52 -6.81 1.02
CA ARG A 78 -2.42 -7.98 1.08
C ARG A 78 -3.37 -8.09 -0.12
N GLN A 79 -3.62 -6.99 -0.84
CA GLN A 79 -4.46 -6.97 -2.04
C GLN A 79 -3.73 -7.40 -3.32
N MET A 80 -2.42 -7.67 -3.26
CA MET A 80 -1.63 -8.04 -4.43
C MET A 80 -1.78 -9.53 -4.73
N THR A 81 -2.26 -9.86 -5.93
CA THR A 81 -2.44 -11.25 -6.39
C THR A 81 -1.43 -11.66 -7.44
N HIS A 82 -0.75 -10.70 -8.09
CA HIS A 82 0.22 -11.00 -9.13
C HIS A 82 1.63 -11.14 -8.55
N GLU A 83 2.33 -12.24 -8.88
CA GLU A 83 3.64 -12.58 -8.32
C GLU A 83 4.67 -11.45 -8.47
N SER A 84 4.69 -10.75 -9.62
CA SER A 84 5.64 -9.63 -9.83
C SER A 84 5.38 -8.45 -8.88
N GLN A 85 4.11 -8.21 -8.49
CA GLN A 85 3.75 -7.18 -7.53
C GLN A 85 4.13 -7.62 -6.11
N GLN A 86 3.86 -8.87 -5.76
CA GLN A 86 4.23 -9.47 -4.48
C GLN A 86 5.75 -9.41 -4.27
N ARG A 87 6.54 -9.81 -5.26
CA ARG A 87 8.01 -9.73 -5.21
C ARG A 87 8.51 -8.30 -5.01
N ALA A 88 7.92 -7.33 -5.70
CA ALA A 88 8.26 -5.92 -5.53
C ALA A 88 7.90 -5.40 -4.12
N VAL A 89 6.78 -5.85 -3.55
CA VAL A 89 6.40 -5.54 -2.17
C VAL A 89 7.41 -6.12 -1.18
N LEU A 90 7.81 -7.38 -1.33
CA LEU A 90 8.79 -8.04 -0.45
C LEU A 90 10.13 -7.29 -0.45
N HIS A 91 10.63 -6.93 -1.64
CA HIS A 91 11.84 -6.10 -1.76
C HIS A 91 11.65 -4.72 -1.12
N GLY A 92 10.46 -4.13 -1.23
CA GLY A 92 10.11 -2.89 -0.53
C GLY A 92 10.25 -3.01 0.99
N PHE A 93 9.67 -4.07 1.59
CA PHE A 93 9.83 -4.32 3.02
C PHE A 93 11.27 -4.57 3.43
N GLU A 94 12.03 -5.35 2.65
CA GLU A 94 13.45 -5.57 2.90
C GLU A 94 14.22 -4.25 2.94
N HIS A 95 13.99 -3.36 1.96
CA HIS A 95 14.58 -2.03 1.94
C HIS A 95 14.21 -1.22 3.19
N ILE A 96 12.93 -1.20 3.58
CA ILE A 96 12.47 -0.53 4.81
C ILE A 96 13.15 -1.11 6.07
N GLY A 97 13.40 -2.42 6.08
CA GLY A 97 14.19 -3.08 7.12
C GLY A 97 15.62 -2.55 7.22
N THR A 98 16.27 -2.27 6.08
CA THR A 98 17.61 -1.65 6.07
C THR A 98 17.62 -0.21 6.63
N LEU A 99 16.46 0.45 6.66
CA LEU A 99 16.28 1.76 7.30
C LEU A 99 16.02 1.66 8.82
N GLY A 100 16.03 0.44 9.39
CA GLY A 100 15.91 0.20 10.83
C GLY A 100 14.50 -0.17 11.32
N TRP A 101 13.54 -0.39 10.41
CA TRP A 101 12.18 -0.78 10.78
C TRP A 101 12.02 -2.29 10.95
N LEU A 102 11.24 -2.71 11.94
CA LEU A 102 10.90 -4.12 12.15
C LEU A 102 9.79 -4.55 11.18
N VAL A 103 10.17 -5.29 10.14
CA VAL A 103 9.27 -5.69 9.03
C VAL A 103 9.02 -7.18 8.92
N ASN A 104 9.78 -8.01 9.64
CA ASN A 104 9.81 -9.46 9.46
C ASN A 104 8.43 -10.09 9.63
N SER A 105 7.68 -9.69 10.67
CA SER A 105 6.33 -10.20 10.90
C SER A 105 5.36 -9.87 9.76
N PHE A 106 5.49 -8.70 9.14
CA PHE A 106 4.67 -8.34 7.98
C PHE A 106 5.03 -9.19 6.76
N VAL A 107 6.33 -9.38 6.51
CA VAL A 107 6.82 -10.21 5.41
C VAL A 107 6.36 -11.66 5.53
N ASP A 108 6.48 -12.24 6.72
CA ASP A 108 6.10 -13.63 6.98
C ASP A 108 4.58 -13.83 6.80
N GLN A 109 3.78 -12.89 7.32
CA GLN A 109 2.33 -12.90 7.14
C GLN A 109 1.92 -12.78 5.68
N LEU A 110 2.52 -11.85 4.91
CA LEU A 110 2.20 -11.69 3.49
C LEU A 110 2.50 -12.97 2.69
N LYS A 111 3.66 -13.60 2.92
CA LYS A 111 4.00 -14.86 2.25
C LYS A 111 3.00 -15.96 2.59
N GLN A 112 2.59 -16.07 3.86
CA GLN A 112 1.60 -17.06 4.27
C GLN A 112 0.24 -16.82 3.59
N GLU A 113 -0.24 -15.58 3.58
CA GLU A 113 -1.55 -15.23 2.99
C GLU A 113 -1.59 -15.46 1.47
N TRP A 114 -0.52 -15.08 0.75
CA TRP A 114 -0.45 -15.27 -0.69
C TRP A 114 -0.34 -16.74 -1.09
N ASN A 115 0.47 -17.54 -0.38
CA ASN A 115 0.58 -18.97 -0.63
C ASN A 115 -0.71 -19.74 -0.29
N ALA A 116 -1.53 -19.24 0.64
CA ALA A 116 -2.83 -19.84 0.97
C ALA A 116 -3.93 -19.49 -0.04
N SER A 117 -3.67 -18.56 -0.97
CA SER A 117 -4.62 -18.10 -1.99
C SER A 117 -4.40 -18.73 -3.37
N GLU A 118 -3.39 -19.59 -3.52
CA GLU A 118 -3.15 -20.47 -4.69
C GLU A 118 -3.85 -21.82 -4.53
#